data_AF-A0A7X9B5A5-F1
#
_entry.id   AF-A0A7X9B5A5-F1
#
_cell.length_a   1.000
_cell.length_b   1.000
_cell.length_c   1.000
_cell.angle_alpha   90.00
_cell.angle_beta   90.00
_cell.angle_gamma   90.00
#
_symmetry.space_group_name_H-M   'P 1'
#
loop_
_entity.id
_entity.type
_entity.pdbx_description
1 polymer ?
#
loop_
_entity_poly.entity_id
_entity_poly.type
_entity_poly.pdbx_seq_one_letter_code
_entity_poly.pdbx_strand_id
1 'polypeptide(L)'
;MKHSLRIFSCVAALTAATLCAQDNRPQPTEADIARMRSAMPSRLYVKPPQPRKVLIYCETETFYHSSIPFANQALSILGEHSGAFTVAGVSTDPAVFEPENLKQFDLIVLNNNTSRVPLGNVDPETLPEGPQRQAAQERELRLRNGLLDFVRNGKGVLAIHAAIDAFYKWPEYGDMLGGYFNLHPWSESVGVELVDPGHPIMRAYRGRNFRINEEIYQVKEPYSRDKQRVLMRLDTENTNMNKGEQIRRQDGDFALAWLKRYGKGRVFYLSFGHRHETFWDPATLQLLLDAMQYCAGDLDCDERPSNQLDDNYYQQSIALARSRGLDDIFADLSQYRAGAPDQALRQVEALVNEAMPPAERNNARDLAGRLAALLQPASSIELRCFALRQLSRIGGDSEIPAIAGQLSAADDDEHASCCSMALYALQRIPGAAADQALSAALPKAGAQSSAVAAVLGYRRTRAAVPAISKLLNAP
;
A
#
# COMPACT_ATOMS: atom_id res chain seq x y z
N MET A 1 4.09 50.16 -49.81
CA MET A 1 5.09 49.68 -48.83
C MET A 1 4.36 49.22 -47.57
N LYS A 2 4.41 47.90 -47.30
CA LYS A 2 4.23 47.17 -46.04
C LYS A 2 3.29 47.78 -44.96
N HIS A 3 2.08 47.25 -44.86
CA HIS A 3 1.33 47.23 -43.61
C HIS A 3 1.23 45.78 -43.12
N SER A 4 2.04 45.48 -42.11
CA SER A 4 2.14 44.19 -41.46
C SER A 4 0.92 43.99 -40.55
N LEU A 5 0.03 43.08 -40.94
CA LEU A 5 -1.05 42.60 -40.10
C LEU A 5 -0.43 41.69 -39.03
N ARG A 6 -0.27 42.19 -37.80
CA ARG A 6 0.14 41.38 -36.65
C ARG A 6 -1.08 40.58 -36.18
N ILE A 7 -1.09 39.29 -36.51
CA ILE A 7 -1.96 38.30 -35.88
C ILE A 7 -1.52 38.19 -34.42
N PHE A 8 -2.31 38.75 -33.51
CA PHE A 8 -2.15 38.48 -32.08
C PHE A 8 -2.63 37.05 -31.83
N SER A 9 -1.67 36.14 -31.68
CA SER A 9 -1.91 34.82 -31.10
C SER A 9 -2.27 35.03 -29.63
N CYS A 10 -3.55 34.87 -29.28
CA CYS A 10 -3.98 34.80 -27.89
C CYS A 10 -3.43 33.50 -27.29
N VAL A 11 -2.24 33.59 -26.70
CA VAL A 11 -1.78 32.60 -25.72
C VAL A 11 -2.63 32.85 -24.47
N ALA A 12 -3.68 32.05 -24.30
CA ALA A 12 -4.37 31.96 -23.02
C ALA A 12 -3.38 31.33 -22.03
N ALA A 13 -2.71 32.17 -21.25
CA ALA A 13 -1.99 31.72 -20.08
C ALA A 13 -3.03 31.15 -19.10
N LEU A 14 -3.11 29.82 -18.99
CA LEU A 14 -3.73 29.19 -17.83
C LEU A 14 -2.84 29.53 -16.62
N THR A 15 -3.16 30.63 -15.94
CA THR A 15 -2.67 30.87 -14.59
C THR A 15 -3.26 29.81 -13.68
N ALA A 16 -2.42 28.86 -13.27
CA ALA A 16 -2.68 27.98 -12.15
C ALA A 16 -2.93 28.83 -10.87
N ALA A 17 -3.84 28.34 -10.02
CA ALA A 17 -4.33 28.92 -8.78
C ALA A 17 -5.43 30.00 -8.91
N THR A 18 -6.69 29.57 -9.02
CA THR A 18 -7.81 29.85 -8.07
C THR A 18 -9.15 29.57 -8.75
N LEU A 19 -9.85 28.50 -8.37
CA LEU A 19 -11.33 28.38 -8.30
C LEU A 19 -11.77 26.96 -7.91
N CYS A 20 -11.43 26.53 -6.69
CA CYS A 20 -12.30 25.64 -5.91
C CYS A 20 -12.73 26.28 -4.58
N ALA A 21 -12.29 27.51 -4.28
CA ALA A 21 -12.61 28.23 -3.05
C ALA A 21 -14.00 28.93 -3.09
N GLN A 22 -14.88 28.57 -4.02
CA GLN A 22 -16.22 29.18 -4.16
C GLN A 22 -17.36 28.17 -4.24
N ASP A 23 -17.11 26.91 -3.90
CA ASP A 23 -18.18 25.94 -3.75
C ASP A 23 -18.49 25.77 -2.26
N ASN A 24 -19.76 25.82 -1.87
CA ASN A 24 -20.23 25.51 -0.49
C ASN A 24 -19.99 24.04 -0.10
N ARG A 25 -19.09 23.33 -0.81
CA ARG A 25 -18.77 21.92 -0.65
C ARG A 25 -17.65 21.76 0.39
N PRO A 26 -17.69 20.71 1.22
CA PRO A 26 -16.71 20.51 2.30
C PRO A 26 -15.27 20.54 1.79
N GLN A 27 -14.40 21.32 2.44
CA GLN A 27 -12.97 21.39 2.16
C GLN A 27 -12.18 20.74 3.29
N PRO A 28 -10.98 20.20 3.03
CA PRO A 28 -10.10 19.72 4.09
C PRO A 28 -9.75 20.86 5.05
N THR A 29 -9.89 20.60 6.34
CA THR A 29 -9.46 21.51 7.40
C THR A 29 -7.93 21.48 7.57
N GLU A 30 -7.36 22.44 8.30
CA GLU A 30 -5.94 22.40 8.67
C GLU A 30 -5.54 21.12 9.41
N ALA A 31 -6.44 20.59 10.25
CA ALA A 31 -6.20 19.33 10.94
C ALA A 31 -6.16 18.14 9.95
N ASP A 32 -7.00 18.14 8.92
CA ASP A 32 -7.00 17.12 7.88
C ASP A 32 -5.70 17.20 7.06
N ILE A 33 -5.28 18.41 6.67
CA ILE A 33 -4.02 18.65 5.95
C ILE A 33 -2.81 18.21 6.78
N ALA A 34 -2.81 18.45 8.09
CA ALA A 34 -1.76 17.98 8.99
C ALA A 34 -1.68 16.44 9.01
N ARG A 35 -2.84 15.75 9.04
CA ARG A 35 -2.89 14.28 8.92
C ARG A 35 -2.33 13.81 7.58
N MET A 36 -2.71 14.44 6.47
CA MET A 36 -2.17 14.13 5.14
C MET A 36 -0.64 14.25 5.12
N ARG A 37 -0.10 15.38 5.60
CA ARG A 37 1.36 15.60 5.64
C ARG A 37 2.09 14.58 6.51
N SER A 38 1.51 14.22 7.65
CA SER A 38 2.06 13.21 8.55
C SER A 38 2.03 11.80 7.95
N ALA A 39 1.09 11.52 7.04
CA ALA A 39 0.93 10.23 6.40
C ALA A 39 1.70 10.10 5.08
N MET A 40 2.39 11.16 4.63
CA MET A 40 3.12 11.13 3.37
C MET A 40 4.21 10.06 3.37
N PRO A 41 4.45 9.39 2.22
CA PRO A 41 5.43 8.33 2.18
C PRO A 41 6.83 8.84 2.43
N SER A 42 7.54 8.20 3.37
CA SER A 42 8.90 8.58 3.75
C SER A 42 9.97 8.14 2.75
N ARG A 43 9.64 7.23 1.84
CA ARG A 43 10.57 6.64 0.87
C ARG A 43 10.04 6.74 -0.55
N LEU A 44 10.81 7.42 -1.40
CA LEU A 44 10.61 7.38 -2.83
C LEU A 44 11.36 6.17 -3.41
N TYR A 45 10.64 5.20 -3.99
CA TYR A 45 11.25 4.01 -4.59
C TYR A 45 11.93 4.31 -5.93
N VAL A 46 11.30 5.13 -6.75
CA VAL A 46 11.84 5.56 -8.03
C VAL A 46 11.90 7.07 -8.05
N LYS A 47 13.07 7.63 -8.32
CA LYS A 47 13.19 9.06 -8.59
C LYS A 47 13.06 9.30 -10.09
N PRO A 48 12.01 10.00 -10.56
CA PRO A 48 11.89 10.29 -11.98
C PRO A 48 13.01 11.26 -12.43
N PRO A 49 13.39 11.26 -13.71
CA PRO A 49 14.42 12.15 -14.23
C PRO A 49 14.03 13.63 -14.10
N GLN A 50 12.74 13.92 -14.14
CA GLN A 50 12.16 15.23 -13.88
C GLN A 50 10.73 15.05 -13.34
N PRO A 51 10.20 16.00 -12.54
CA PRO A 51 8.83 15.94 -12.06
C PRO A 51 7.83 15.89 -13.23
N ARG A 52 6.90 14.93 -13.16
CA ARG A 52 5.81 14.79 -14.14
C ARG A 52 4.75 15.86 -13.96
N LYS A 53 4.17 16.38 -15.05
CA LYS A 53 3.07 17.35 -14.98
C LYS A 53 1.72 16.63 -14.95
N VAL A 54 0.93 16.85 -13.90
CA VAL A 54 -0.33 16.14 -13.67
C VAL A 54 -1.52 17.07 -13.85
N LEU A 55 -2.51 16.63 -14.63
CA LEU A 55 -3.85 17.20 -14.65
C LEU A 55 -4.77 16.36 -13.75
N ILE A 56 -5.47 16.99 -12.81
CA ILE A 56 -6.59 16.36 -12.12
C ILE A 56 -7.89 16.85 -12.74
N TYR A 57 -8.70 15.93 -13.24
CA TYR A 57 -10.03 16.21 -13.77
C TYR A 57 -11.08 15.62 -12.83
N CYS A 58 -11.99 16.47 -12.33
CA CYS A 58 -12.93 16.08 -11.27
C CYS A 58 -14.36 16.57 -11.52
N GLU A 59 -14.76 16.68 -12.80
CA GLU A 59 -16.15 16.98 -13.14
C GLU A 59 -17.08 15.83 -12.78
N THR A 60 -18.25 16.19 -12.23
CA THR A 60 -19.30 15.27 -11.80
C THR A 60 -20.67 15.80 -12.21
N GLU A 61 -21.50 14.97 -12.83
CA GLU A 61 -22.85 15.33 -13.25
C GLU A 61 -23.93 14.64 -12.38
N THR A 62 -23.76 13.37 -12.03
CA THR A 62 -24.80 12.62 -11.29
C THR A 62 -24.65 12.67 -9.78
N PHE A 63 -23.43 12.53 -9.27
CA PHE A 63 -23.16 12.53 -7.83
C PHE A 63 -21.80 13.15 -7.53
N TYR A 64 -21.77 14.05 -6.54
CA TYR A 64 -20.54 14.67 -6.07
C TYR A 64 -20.02 14.00 -4.80
N HIS A 65 -18.82 13.42 -4.87
CA HIS A 65 -18.14 12.87 -3.72
C HIS A 65 -17.44 13.97 -2.93
N SER A 66 -17.79 14.11 -1.65
CA SER A 66 -17.15 15.10 -0.75
C SER A 66 -15.66 14.88 -0.53
N SER A 67 -15.12 13.73 -0.94
CA SER A 67 -13.70 13.39 -0.92
C SER A 67 -12.87 14.02 -2.05
N ILE A 68 -13.50 14.53 -3.12
CA ILE A 68 -12.80 15.17 -4.25
C ILE A 68 -11.76 16.22 -3.79
N PRO A 69 -12.09 17.21 -2.94
CA PRO A 69 -11.12 18.21 -2.49
C PRO A 69 -10.03 17.62 -1.60
N PHE A 70 -10.33 16.56 -0.83
CA PHE A 70 -9.34 15.84 -0.02
C PHE A 70 -8.33 15.10 -0.90
N ALA A 71 -8.80 14.45 -1.97
CA ALA A 71 -7.95 13.82 -2.97
C ALA A 71 -7.06 14.83 -3.69
N ASN A 72 -7.63 15.94 -4.15
CA ASN A 72 -6.88 17.01 -4.83
C ASN A 72 -5.77 17.57 -3.92
N GLN A 73 -6.10 17.82 -2.65
CA GLN A 73 -5.14 18.34 -1.67
C GLN A 73 -4.05 17.31 -1.34
N ALA A 74 -4.42 16.06 -1.09
CA ALA A 74 -3.47 15.01 -0.76
C ALA A 74 -2.52 14.71 -1.94
N LEU A 75 -3.02 14.66 -3.18
CA LEU A 75 -2.19 14.48 -4.37
C LEU A 75 -1.24 15.67 -4.60
N SER A 76 -1.68 16.89 -4.31
CA SER A 76 -0.80 18.07 -4.38
C SER A 76 0.34 17.98 -3.37
N ILE A 77 0.02 17.66 -2.11
CA ILE A 77 1.02 17.45 -1.05
C ILE A 77 1.95 16.28 -1.39
N LEU A 78 1.41 15.20 -1.95
CA LEU A 78 2.19 14.02 -2.35
C LEU A 78 3.20 14.35 -3.45
N GLY A 79 2.81 15.16 -4.44
CA GLY A 79 3.71 15.68 -5.47
C GLY A 79 4.81 16.57 -4.90
N GLU A 80 4.45 17.52 -4.02
CA GLU A 80 5.39 18.39 -3.31
C GLU A 80 6.39 17.59 -2.46
N HIS A 81 5.90 16.62 -1.68
CA HIS A 81 6.69 15.84 -0.75
C HIS A 81 7.65 14.88 -1.47
N SER A 82 7.15 14.19 -2.50
CA SER A 82 7.95 13.22 -3.25
C SER A 82 8.89 13.86 -4.26
N GLY A 83 8.53 15.03 -4.80
CA GLY A 83 9.17 15.62 -5.97
C GLY A 83 9.00 14.80 -7.25
N ALA A 84 8.17 13.74 -7.24
CA ALA A 84 7.99 12.87 -8.39
C ALA A 84 7.11 13.51 -9.48
N PHE A 85 6.20 14.38 -9.07
CA PHE A 85 5.29 15.07 -9.96
C PHE A 85 4.84 16.41 -9.38
N THR A 86 4.20 17.21 -10.22
CA THR A 86 3.55 18.46 -9.83
C THR A 86 2.14 18.45 -10.39
N VAL A 87 1.15 18.75 -9.54
CA VAL A 87 -0.22 19.02 -9.99
C VAL A 87 -0.22 20.35 -10.72
N ALA A 88 -0.19 20.28 -12.06
CA ALA A 88 -0.09 21.45 -12.94
C ALA A 88 -1.48 22.06 -13.23
N GLY A 89 -2.56 21.32 -13.02
CA GLY A 89 -3.91 21.82 -13.13
C GLY A 89 -4.92 20.93 -12.42
N VAL A 90 -5.98 21.55 -11.88
CA VAL A 90 -7.20 20.90 -11.41
C VAL A 90 -8.36 21.55 -12.16
N SER A 91 -9.20 20.76 -12.82
CA SER A 91 -10.27 21.28 -13.68
C SER A 91 -11.54 20.44 -13.61
N THR A 92 -12.66 21.12 -13.80
CA THR A 92 -13.96 20.53 -14.14
C THR A 92 -14.40 20.88 -15.57
N ASP A 93 -13.69 21.78 -16.26
CA ASP A 93 -13.99 22.14 -17.64
C ASP A 93 -13.40 21.09 -18.60
N PRO A 94 -14.23 20.40 -19.41
CA PRO A 94 -13.76 19.40 -20.36
C PRO A 94 -12.88 19.98 -21.48
N ALA A 95 -12.81 21.31 -21.66
CA ALA A 95 -11.89 21.96 -22.60
C ALA A 95 -10.41 21.58 -22.34
N VAL A 96 -10.06 21.10 -21.14
CA VAL A 96 -8.73 20.55 -20.88
C VAL A 96 -8.35 19.38 -21.79
N PHE A 97 -9.33 18.64 -22.32
CA PHE A 97 -9.12 17.52 -23.23
C PHE A 97 -8.97 17.93 -24.70
N GLU A 98 -9.07 19.22 -25.02
CA GLU A 98 -8.68 19.69 -26.36
C GLU A 98 -7.18 19.38 -26.58
N PRO A 99 -6.78 18.84 -27.74
CA PRO A 99 -5.43 18.31 -27.94
C PRO A 99 -4.29 19.27 -27.61
N GLU A 100 -4.46 20.56 -27.88
CA GLU A 100 -3.47 21.59 -27.58
C GLU A 100 -3.27 21.81 -26.07
N ASN A 101 -4.33 21.67 -25.28
CA ASN A 101 -4.29 21.86 -23.83
C ASN A 101 -3.62 20.66 -23.13
N LEU A 102 -3.75 19.47 -23.70
CA LEU A 102 -3.18 18.23 -23.14
C LEU A 102 -1.65 18.12 -23.28
N LYS A 103 -1.03 18.81 -24.24
CA LYS A 103 0.41 18.70 -24.55
C LYS A 103 1.32 18.98 -23.36
N GLN A 104 0.85 19.76 -22.40
CA GLN A 104 1.62 20.13 -21.22
C GLN A 104 1.63 19.08 -20.11
N PHE A 105 0.76 18.07 -20.19
CA PHE A 105 0.60 17.06 -19.13
C PHE A 105 1.26 15.73 -19.51
N ASP A 106 1.72 15.01 -18.49
CA ASP A 106 2.28 13.66 -18.59
C ASP A 106 1.32 12.58 -18.09
N LEU A 107 0.40 12.98 -17.20
CA LEU A 107 -0.52 12.10 -16.51
C LEU A 107 -1.84 12.84 -16.25
N ILE A 108 -2.94 12.13 -16.42
CA ILE A 108 -4.28 12.59 -16.04
C ILE A 108 -4.75 11.76 -14.84
N VAL A 109 -5.25 12.43 -13.81
CA VAL A 109 -5.98 11.80 -12.71
C VAL A 109 -7.47 12.08 -12.93
N LEU A 110 -8.25 11.03 -13.14
CA LEU A 110 -9.71 11.07 -13.13
C LEU A 110 -10.15 10.86 -11.69
N ASN A 111 -10.49 11.96 -11.00
CA ASN A 111 -10.80 11.97 -9.59
C ASN A 111 -12.32 11.98 -9.38
N ASN A 112 -12.89 10.79 -9.11
CA ASN A 112 -14.30 10.62 -8.77
C ASN A 112 -15.30 11.15 -9.81
N ASN A 113 -14.97 11.08 -11.11
CA ASN A 113 -15.86 11.56 -12.16
C ASN A 113 -17.14 10.73 -12.24
N THR A 114 -18.31 11.36 -12.17
CA THR A 114 -19.59 10.70 -12.40
C THR A 114 -20.31 11.35 -13.57
N SER A 115 -20.88 10.58 -14.50
CA SER A 115 -21.61 11.18 -15.63
C SER A 115 -22.49 10.19 -16.40
N ARG A 116 -23.70 10.64 -16.77
CA ARG A 116 -24.52 10.00 -17.80
C ARG A 116 -24.50 10.74 -19.14
N VAL A 117 -23.94 11.94 -19.16
CA VAL A 117 -23.85 12.80 -20.35
C VAL A 117 -22.50 12.63 -21.06
N PRO A 118 -22.40 13.00 -22.36
CA PRO A 118 -21.13 13.04 -23.08
C PRO A 118 -20.08 13.96 -22.43
N LEU A 119 -18.79 13.75 -22.71
CA LEU A 119 -17.67 14.44 -22.06
C LEU A 119 -17.71 15.96 -22.23
N GLY A 120 -18.22 16.45 -23.35
CA GLY A 120 -18.39 17.87 -23.64
C GLY A 120 -19.51 18.56 -22.84
N ASN A 121 -20.15 17.85 -21.90
CA ASN A 121 -21.28 18.31 -21.06
C ASN A 121 -22.55 18.72 -21.84
N VAL A 122 -22.60 18.41 -23.13
CA VAL A 122 -23.76 18.65 -24.00
C VAL A 122 -24.04 17.36 -24.74
N ASP A 123 -25.25 16.81 -24.58
CA ASP A 123 -25.67 15.65 -25.36
C ASP A 123 -26.17 16.10 -26.74
N PRO A 124 -25.45 15.84 -27.83
CA PRO A 124 -25.88 16.29 -29.15
C PRO A 124 -27.20 15.64 -29.59
N GLU A 125 -27.56 14.47 -29.05
CA GLU A 125 -28.83 13.80 -29.35
C GLU A 125 -30.04 14.61 -28.85
N THR A 126 -29.84 15.48 -27.85
CA THR A 126 -30.89 16.34 -27.26
C THR A 126 -31.07 17.66 -28.00
N LEU A 127 -30.11 18.08 -28.82
CA LEU A 127 -30.19 19.31 -29.61
C LEU A 127 -31.00 19.09 -30.89
N PRO A 128 -31.74 20.07 -31.45
CA PRO A 128 -32.37 19.94 -32.77
C PRO A 128 -31.37 19.67 -33.90
N GLU A 129 -31.83 19.08 -35.01
CA GLU A 129 -31.01 18.96 -36.22
C GLU A 129 -30.57 20.34 -36.73
N GLY A 130 -29.27 20.51 -36.94
CA GLY A 130 -28.70 21.75 -37.45
C GLY A 130 -27.25 21.99 -37.01
N PRO A 131 -26.72 23.19 -37.28
CA PRO A 131 -25.31 23.53 -37.03
C PRO A 131 -24.86 23.36 -35.57
N GLN A 132 -25.75 23.58 -34.61
CA GLN A 132 -25.43 23.44 -33.18
C GLN A 132 -25.22 21.97 -32.78
N ARG A 133 -26.09 21.06 -33.25
CA ARG A 133 -25.92 19.62 -33.04
C ARG A 133 -24.61 19.14 -33.66
N GLN A 134 -24.32 19.56 -34.90
CA GLN A 134 -23.07 19.22 -35.59
C GLN A 134 -21.84 19.70 -34.81
N ALA A 135 -21.82 20.97 -34.38
CA ALA A 135 -20.73 21.51 -33.60
C ALA A 135 -20.52 20.77 -32.26
N ALA A 136 -21.60 20.39 -31.58
CA ALA A 136 -21.52 19.60 -30.35
C ALA A 136 -20.97 18.18 -30.60
N GLN A 137 -21.40 17.51 -31.68
CA GLN A 137 -20.86 16.21 -32.09
C GLN A 137 -19.36 16.28 -32.41
N GLU A 138 -18.95 17.27 -33.19
CA GLU A 138 -17.54 17.47 -33.55
C GLU A 138 -16.69 17.77 -32.31
N ARG A 139 -17.18 18.60 -31.39
CA ARG A 139 -16.48 18.89 -30.14
C ARG A 139 -16.36 17.64 -29.28
N GLU A 140 -17.44 16.90 -29.07
CA GLU A 140 -17.42 15.66 -28.30
C GLU A 140 -16.38 14.69 -28.87
N LEU A 141 -16.36 14.49 -30.19
CA LEU A 141 -15.39 13.62 -30.84
C LEU A 141 -13.95 14.10 -30.62
N ARG A 142 -13.68 15.41 -30.71
CA ARG A 142 -12.34 15.96 -30.43
C ARG A 142 -11.90 15.72 -29.00
N LEU A 143 -12.76 15.96 -28.01
CA LEU A 143 -12.44 15.75 -26.60
C LEU A 143 -12.20 14.27 -26.29
N ARG A 144 -13.06 13.38 -26.82
CA ARG A 144 -12.90 11.93 -26.71
C ARG A 144 -11.57 11.46 -27.29
N ASN A 145 -11.26 11.88 -28.51
CA ASN A 145 -10.00 11.54 -29.16
C ASN A 145 -8.81 12.14 -28.41
N GLY A 146 -8.93 13.36 -27.88
CA GLY A 146 -7.89 13.96 -27.04
C GLY A 146 -7.49 13.07 -25.87
N LEU A 147 -8.47 12.59 -25.08
CA LEU A 147 -8.20 11.67 -23.97
C LEU A 147 -7.65 10.32 -24.45
N LEU A 148 -8.29 9.68 -25.44
CA LEU A 148 -7.86 8.35 -25.89
C LEU A 148 -6.47 8.38 -26.54
N ASP A 149 -6.17 9.39 -27.34
CA ASP A 149 -4.88 9.53 -28.02
C ASP A 149 -3.77 9.93 -27.05
N PHE A 150 -4.09 10.72 -26.01
CA PHE A 150 -3.15 10.99 -24.91
C PHE A 150 -2.64 9.67 -24.31
N VAL A 151 -3.55 8.77 -23.97
CA VAL A 151 -3.19 7.45 -23.42
C VAL A 151 -2.55 6.57 -24.49
N ARG A 152 -3.19 6.36 -25.66
CA ARG A 152 -2.67 5.47 -26.72
C ARG A 152 -1.26 5.82 -27.16
N ASN A 153 -0.86 7.09 -27.10
CA ASN A 153 0.47 7.56 -27.46
C ASN A 153 1.53 7.47 -26.34
N GLY A 154 1.20 6.91 -25.17
CA GLY A 154 2.17 6.55 -24.14
C GLY A 154 2.08 7.32 -22.83
N LYS A 155 1.12 8.26 -22.70
CA LYS A 155 0.85 8.93 -21.43
C LYS A 155 -0.04 8.08 -20.52
N GLY A 156 -0.22 8.53 -19.29
CA GLY A 156 -0.88 7.75 -18.24
C GLY A 156 -2.26 8.29 -17.83
N VAL A 157 -3.10 7.39 -17.32
CA VAL A 157 -4.32 7.73 -16.56
C VAL A 157 -4.34 6.99 -15.23
N LEU A 158 -4.54 7.73 -14.13
CA LEU A 158 -4.97 7.17 -12.85
C LEU A 158 -6.46 7.46 -12.68
N ALA A 159 -7.28 6.44 -12.51
CA ALA A 159 -8.71 6.56 -12.24
C ALA A 159 -9.01 6.17 -10.79
N ILE A 160 -9.67 7.07 -10.06
CA ILE A 160 -9.97 6.93 -8.64
C ILE A 160 -11.48 6.77 -8.44
N HIS A 161 -11.85 5.71 -7.72
CA HIS A 161 -13.18 5.37 -7.22
C HIS A 161 -14.27 5.53 -8.27
N ALA A 162 -14.99 6.67 -8.23
CA ALA A 162 -16.15 6.90 -9.07
C ALA A 162 -15.82 7.23 -10.51
N ALA A 163 -14.56 7.42 -10.90
CA ALA A 163 -14.17 7.61 -12.30
C ALA A 163 -14.71 6.52 -13.26
N ILE A 164 -15.07 5.33 -12.75
CA ILE A 164 -15.67 4.23 -13.52
C ILE A 164 -17.21 4.36 -13.68
N ASP A 165 -17.85 5.30 -12.98
CA ASP A 165 -19.28 5.69 -13.03
C ASP A 165 -19.51 6.86 -14.02
N ALA A 166 -18.83 6.85 -15.16
CA ALA A 166 -18.94 7.91 -16.16
C ALA A 166 -19.01 7.37 -17.59
N PHE A 167 -19.66 8.13 -18.47
CA PHE A 167 -19.61 7.99 -19.93
C PHE A 167 -20.02 6.60 -20.46
N TYR A 168 -21.12 6.05 -19.93
CA TYR A 168 -21.64 4.72 -20.27
C TYR A 168 -21.94 4.48 -21.76
N LYS A 169 -22.19 5.55 -22.54
CA LYS A 169 -22.41 5.48 -24.00
C LYS A 169 -21.11 5.52 -24.82
N TRP A 170 -19.94 5.45 -24.18
CA TRP A 170 -18.63 5.58 -24.82
C TRP A 170 -17.75 4.34 -24.59
N PRO A 171 -17.96 3.25 -25.36
CA PRO A 171 -17.31 1.95 -25.12
C PRO A 171 -15.78 2.00 -25.00
N GLU A 172 -15.11 2.89 -25.74
CA GLU A 172 -13.66 3.05 -25.69
C GLU A 172 -13.17 3.59 -24.34
N TYR A 173 -13.98 4.37 -23.62
CA TYR A 173 -13.69 4.77 -22.23
C TYR A 173 -13.73 3.55 -21.30
N GLY A 174 -14.77 2.73 -21.43
CA GLY A 174 -14.91 1.48 -20.68
C GLY A 174 -13.76 0.51 -20.96
N ASP A 175 -13.33 0.38 -22.22
CA ASP A 175 -12.17 -0.46 -22.57
C ASP A 175 -10.85 0.15 -22.08
N MET A 176 -10.69 1.48 -22.12
CA MET A 176 -9.52 2.17 -21.58
C MET A 176 -9.37 1.91 -20.08
N LEU A 177 -10.43 2.18 -19.28
CA LEU A 177 -10.41 1.97 -17.84
C LEU A 177 -10.46 0.49 -17.44
N GLY A 178 -11.12 -0.35 -18.23
CA GLY A 178 -11.28 -1.77 -17.95
C GLY A 178 -12.60 -2.14 -17.28
N GLY A 179 -13.66 -1.34 -17.41
CA GLY A 179 -14.96 -1.65 -16.84
C GLY A 179 -15.86 -0.42 -16.67
N TYR A 180 -17.08 -0.67 -16.20
CA TYR A 180 -18.03 0.36 -15.75
C TYR A 180 -18.58 0.03 -14.37
N PHE A 181 -19.04 1.04 -13.65
CA PHE A 181 -19.75 0.86 -12.37
C PHE A 181 -20.98 -0.05 -12.48
N ASN A 182 -21.22 -0.84 -11.42
CA ASN A 182 -22.37 -1.71 -11.28
C ASN A 182 -22.85 -1.88 -9.82
N LEU A 183 -23.31 -0.79 -9.20
CA LEU A 183 -23.71 -0.72 -7.78
C LEU A 183 -22.53 -0.80 -6.79
N HIS A 184 -22.86 -0.51 -5.54
CA HIS A 184 -21.96 -0.26 -4.42
C HIS A 184 -22.51 -0.87 -3.11
N PRO A 185 -22.55 -2.21 -2.98
CA PRO A 185 -23.22 -2.88 -1.87
C PRO A 185 -22.58 -2.63 -0.49
N TRP A 186 -21.33 -2.17 -0.47
CA TRP A 186 -20.53 -1.99 0.75
C TRP A 186 -20.22 -0.51 0.95
N SER A 187 -20.62 0.03 2.11
CA SER A 187 -20.13 1.29 2.66
C SER A 187 -19.85 1.06 4.15
N GLU A 188 -18.85 0.23 4.41
CA GLU A 188 -18.55 -0.35 5.72
C GLU A 188 -17.08 -0.79 5.81
N SER A 189 -16.70 -1.42 6.93
CA SER A 189 -15.41 -2.10 7.03
C SER A 189 -15.41 -3.39 6.21
N VAL A 190 -14.58 -3.45 5.18
CA VAL A 190 -14.41 -4.62 4.32
C VAL A 190 -13.02 -5.23 4.44
N GLY A 191 -12.89 -6.52 4.14
CA GLY A 191 -11.59 -7.16 3.94
C GLY A 191 -11.07 -6.94 2.53
N VAL A 192 -9.76 -6.78 2.39
CA VAL A 192 -9.05 -6.63 1.12
C VAL A 192 -7.98 -7.70 1.02
N GLU A 193 -8.06 -8.48 -0.04
CA GLU A 193 -7.07 -9.51 -0.39
C GLU A 193 -6.09 -8.95 -1.42
N LEU A 194 -4.79 -9.08 -1.14
CA LEU A 194 -3.75 -8.83 -2.13
C LEU A 194 -3.61 -10.05 -3.05
N VAL A 195 -4.07 -9.91 -4.29
CA VAL A 195 -3.98 -10.96 -5.32
C VAL A 195 -2.53 -11.15 -5.78
N ASP A 196 -1.81 -10.04 -5.91
CA ASP A 196 -0.42 -10.02 -6.38
C ASP A 196 0.46 -9.18 -5.42
N PRO A 197 0.69 -9.67 -4.20
CA PRO A 197 1.29 -8.88 -3.12
C PRO A 197 2.75 -8.49 -3.40
N GLY A 198 3.45 -9.23 -4.26
CA GLY A 198 4.85 -9.00 -4.64
C GLY A 198 5.03 -7.94 -5.72
N HIS A 199 3.92 -7.53 -6.37
CA HIS A 199 3.92 -6.47 -7.36
C HIS A 199 4.48 -5.16 -6.77
N PRO A 200 5.33 -4.40 -7.49
CA PRO A 200 5.97 -3.19 -6.96
C PRO A 200 5.00 -2.19 -6.31
N ILE A 201 3.80 -2.00 -6.88
CA ILE A 201 2.76 -1.08 -6.39
C ILE A 201 2.13 -1.56 -5.06
N MET A 202 2.19 -2.85 -4.73
CA MET A 202 1.58 -3.42 -3.51
C MET A 202 2.51 -3.38 -2.27
N ARG A 203 3.74 -2.88 -2.42
CA ARG A 203 4.76 -2.87 -1.35
C ARG A 203 4.29 -2.23 -0.05
N ALA A 204 3.50 -1.17 -0.15
CA ALA A 204 3.01 -0.41 1.01
C ALA A 204 2.25 -1.29 2.02
N TYR A 205 1.62 -2.37 1.56
CA TYR A 205 0.85 -3.30 2.39
C TYR A 205 1.70 -4.43 3.00
N ARG A 206 3.01 -4.44 2.74
CA ARG A 206 3.97 -5.37 3.38
C ARG A 206 3.58 -6.85 3.24
N GLY A 207 2.95 -7.20 2.11
CA GLY A 207 2.50 -8.55 1.79
C GLY A 207 1.31 -9.05 2.62
N ARG A 208 0.55 -8.16 3.26
CA ARG A 208 -0.57 -8.52 4.12
C ARG A 208 -1.92 -8.04 3.58
N ASN A 209 -2.91 -8.92 3.66
CA ASN A 209 -4.31 -8.54 3.56
C ASN A 209 -4.65 -7.56 4.70
N PHE A 210 -5.61 -6.68 4.44
CA PHE A 210 -5.97 -5.62 5.37
C PHE A 210 -7.47 -5.39 5.37
N ARG A 211 -7.93 -4.59 6.33
CA ARG A 211 -9.31 -4.09 6.36
C ARG A 211 -9.31 -2.60 6.13
N ILE A 212 -10.33 -2.11 5.45
CA ILE A 212 -10.53 -0.68 5.19
C ILE A 212 -12.00 -0.32 5.34
N ASN A 213 -12.28 0.89 5.84
CA ASN A 213 -13.61 1.47 5.79
C ASN A 213 -13.73 2.25 4.48
N GLU A 214 -14.53 1.76 3.54
CA GLU A 214 -14.69 2.40 2.23
C GLU A 214 -16.07 2.13 1.63
N GLU A 215 -16.41 2.88 0.59
CA GLU A 215 -17.48 2.52 -0.34
C GLU A 215 -16.90 1.71 -1.50
N ILE A 216 -17.33 0.46 -1.68
CA ILE A 216 -16.77 -0.45 -2.69
C ILE A 216 -17.76 -0.68 -3.83
N TYR A 217 -17.27 -0.51 -5.06
CA TYR A 217 -18.04 -0.68 -6.28
C TYR A 217 -17.88 -2.10 -6.83
N GLN A 218 -18.94 -2.62 -7.43
CA GLN A 218 -18.81 -3.71 -8.37
C GLN A 218 -18.56 -3.12 -9.77
N VAL A 219 -17.88 -3.90 -10.59
CA VAL A 219 -17.51 -3.50 -11.94
C VAL A 219 -18.11 -4.49 -12.93
N LYS A 220 -18.83 -3.98 -13.93
CA LYS A 220 -19.39 -4.76 -15.04
C LYS A 220 -18.49 -4.67 -16.28
N GLU A 221 -18.96 -5.26 -17.38
CA GLU A 221 -18.30 -5.27 -18.68
C GLU A 221 -17.81 -3.87 -19.08
N PRO A 222 -16.67 -3.76 -19.80
CA PRO A 222 -15.87 -4.85 -20.38
C PRO A 222 -14.79 -5.42 -19.42
N TYR A 223 -15.00 -5.36 -18.10
CA TYR A 223 -14.07 -5.94 -17.14
C TYR A 223 -13.75 -7.41 -17.44
N SER A 224 -12.45 -7.73 -17.43
CA SER A 224 -11.94 -9.09 -17.50
C SER A 224 -10.47 -9.14 -17.06
N ARG A 225 -10.11 -10.17 -16.29
CA ARG A 225 -8.73 -10.54 -15.95
C ARG A 225 -7.89 -10.95 -17.17
N ASP A 226 -8.52 -11.17 -18.32
CA ASP A 226 -7.82 -11.41 -19.59
C ASP A 226 -7.18 -10.14 -20.17
N LYS A 227 -7.67 -8.97 -19.76
CA LYS A 227 -7.21 -7.66 -20.23
C LYS A 227 -6.52 -6.83 -19.14
N GLN A 228 -6.65 -7.25 -17.89
CA GLN A 228 -6.26 -6.48 -16.71
C GLN A 228 -5.37 -7.30 -15.79
N ARG A 229 -4.38 -6.64 -15.20
CA ARG A 229 -3.58 -7.19 -14.11
C ARG A 229 -4.20 -6.71 -12.80
N VAL A 230 -4.99 -7.57 -12.16
CA VAL A 230 -5.62 -7.30 -10.86
C VAL A 230 -4.59 -7.47 -9.74
N LEU A 231 -4.47 -6.46 -8.88
CA LEU A 231 -3.50 -6.44 -7.77
C LEU A 231 -4.15 -6.71 -6.41
N MET A 232 -5.39 -6.28 -6.23
CA MET A 232 -6.19 -6.54 -5.03
C MET A 232 -7.67 -6.68 -5.37
N ARG A 233 -8.39 -7.43 -4.53
CA ARG A 233 -9.83 -7.66 -4.62
C ARG A 233 -10.49 -7.63 -3.24
N LEU A 234 -11.82 -7.56 -3.21
CA LEU A 234 -12.59 -7.74 -1.98
C LEU A 234 -12.33 -9.15 -1.44
N ASP A 235 -11.94 -9.24 -0.18
CA ASP A 235 -11.87 -10.51 0.53
C ASP A 235 -13.30 -10.87 0.97
N THR A 236 -13.93 -11.77 0.23
CA THR A 236 -15.33 -12.18 0.47
C THR A 236 -15.48 -13.03 1.72
N GLU A 237 -14.41 -13.66 2.20
CA GLU A 237 -14.45 -14.44 3.45
C GLU A 237 -14.44 -13.53 4.67
N ASN A 238 -13.78 -12.38 4.56
CA ASN A 238 -13.68 -11.37 5.62
C ASN A 238 -14.58 -10.15 5.40
N THR A 239 -15.60 -10.25 4.55
CA THR A 239 -16.55 -9.17 4.27
C THR A 239 -17.99 -9.63 4.46
N ASN A 240 -18.86 -8.73 4.93
CA ASN A 240 -20.29 -9.00 4.98
C ASN A 240 -20.88 -9.11 3.56
N MET A 241 -21.12 -10.35 3.13
CA MET A 241 -21.72 -10.66 1.83
C MET A 241 -23.25 -10.74 1.86
N ASN A 242 -23.89 -10.53 3.02
CA ASN A 242 -25.35 -10.52 3.13
C ASN A 242 -25.94 -9.20 2.60
N LYS A 243 -25.95 -9.07 1.27
CA LYS A 243 -26.34 -7.85 0.55
C LYS A 243 -27.56 -8.02 -0.36
N GLY A 244 -28.19 -9.20 -0.34
CA GLY A 244 -29.34 -9.51 -1.20
C GLY A 244 -29.02 -9.27 -2.68
N GLU A 245 -29.98 -8.68 -3.41
CA GLU A 245 -29.89 -8.42 -4.85
C GLU A 245 -28.90 -7.31 -5.23
N GLN A 246 -28.25 -6.67 -4.26
CA GLN A 246 -27.27 -5.62 -4.54
C GLN A 246 -25.99 -6.19 -5.14
N ILE A 247 -25.61 -7.43 -4.79
CA ILE A 247 -24.48 -8.12 -5.44
C ILE A 247 -24.97 -8.65 -6.78
N ARG A 248 -24.45 -8.06 -7.86
CA ARG A 248 -24.80 -8.38 -9.25
C ARG A 248 -23.77 -9.25 -9.94
N ARG A 249 -22.52 -9.19 -9.52
CA ARG A 249 -21.44 -10.01 -10.07
C ARG A 249 -21.54 -11.44 -9.53
N GLN A 250 -21.48 -12.42 -10.42
CA GLN A 250 -21.71 -13.83 -10.06
C GLN A 250 -20.43 -14.68 -9.98
N ASP A 251 -19.33 -14.21 -10.57
CA ASP A 251 -18.03 -14.91 -10.60
C ASP A 251 -17.22 -14.76 -9.29
N GLY A 252 -17.70 -13.94 -8.34
CA GLY A 252 -17.01 -13.64 -7.08
C GLY A 252 -15.78 -12.73 -7.23
N ASP A 253 -15.55 -12.15 -8.40
CA ASP A 253 -14.35 -11.35 -8.70
C ASP A 253 -14.58 -9.84 -8.52
N PHE A 254 -14.50 -9.38 -7.28
CA PHE A 254 -14.65 -7.95 -6.94
C PHE A 254 -13.28 -7.25 -6.88
N ALA A 255 -12.64 -7.05 -8.04
CA ALA A 255 -11.36 -6.35 -8.10
C ALA A 255 -11.46 -4.90 -7.60
N LEU A 256 -10.47 -4.50 -6.81
CA LEU A 256 -10.38 -3.19 -6.16
C LEU A 256 -9.25 -2.34 -6.74
N ALA A 257 -8.23 -2.95 -7.33
CA ALA A 257 -7.24 -2.22 -8.10
C ALA A 257 -6.65 -3.09 -9.20
N TRP A 258 -6.42 -2.47 -10.35
CA TRP A 258 -5.76 -3.12 -11.47
C TRP A 258 -4.96 -2.12 -12.31
N LEU A 259 -4.06 -2.67 -13.09
CA LEU A 259 -3.38 -1.96 -14.15
C LEU A 259 -3.62 -2.63 -15.51
N LYS A 260 -3.52 -1.84 -16.57
CA LYS A 260 -3.50 -2.34 -17.94
C LYS A 260 -2.80 -1.36 -18.87
N ARG A 261 -2.46 -1.86 -20.06
CA ARG A 261 -2.10 -1.03 -21.22
C ARG A 261 -3.35 -0.55 -21.95
N TYR A 262 -3.21 0.60 -22.61
CA TYR A 262 -4.14 1.05 -23.64
C TYR A 262 -3.33 1.74 -24.75
N GLY A 263 -3.18 1.07 -25.89
CA GLY A 263 -2.11 1.40 -26.84
C GLY A 263 -0.75 1.33 -26.15
N LYS A 264 0.04 2.40 -26.24
CA LYS A 264 1.33 2.53 -25.54
C LYS A 264 1.19 3.05 -24.11
N GLY A 265 0.02 3.58 -23.72
CA GLY A 265 -0.21 4.19 -22.41
C GLY A 265 -0.46 3.19 -21.30
N ARG A 266 -0.43 3.71 -20.08
CA ARG A 266 -0.61 2.96 -18.83
C ARG A 266 -1.80 3.51 -18.07
N VAL A 267 -2.72 2.62 -17.72
CA VAL A 267 -3.92 2.95 -16.96
C VAL A 267 -3.89 2.18 -15.66
N PHE A 268 -4.18 2.88 -14.56
CA PHE A 268 -4.38 2.29 -13.25
C PHE A 268 -5.76 2.70 -12.72
N TYR A 269 -6.50 1.75 -12.17
CA TYR A 269 -7.75 2.02 -11.46
C TYR A 269 -7.60 1.63 -9.99
N LEU A 270 -8.08 2.50 -9.11
CA LEU A 270 -8.22 2.25 -7.68
C LEU A 270 -9.68 2.45 -7.27
N SER A 271 -10.29 1.46 -6.64
CA SER A 271 -11.67 1.54 -6.15
C SER A 271 -11.84 2.41 -4.91
N PHE A 272 -10.77 2.66 -4.14
CA PHE A 272 -10.82 3.53 -2.95
C PHE A 272 -10.85 5.00 -3.36
N GLY A 273 -11.51 5.83 -2.55
CA GLY A 273 -11.60 7.26 -2.79
C GLY A 273 -12.92 7.92 -2.40
N HIS A 274 -13.85 7.19 -1.75
CA HIS A 274 -15.09 7.77 -1.24
C HIS A 274 -14.89 8.46 0.11
N ARG A 275 -14.09 7.85 1.00
CA ARG A 275 -13.85 8.35 2.35
C ARG A 275 -12.74 9.40 2.36
N HIS A 276 -12.81 10.35 3.29
CA HIS A 276 -11.78 11.38 3.44
C HIS A 276 -10.49 10.76 4.00
N GLU A 277 -10.65 9.79 4.91
CA GLU A 277 -9.60 9.05 5.59
C GLU A 277 -8.62 8.36 4.65
N THR A 278 -9.11 7.92 3.50
CA THR A 278 -8.33 7.30 2.42
C THR A 278 -7.16 8.19 1.98
N PHE A 279 -7.30 9.51 2.08
CA PHE A 279 -6.30 10.49 1.66
C PHE A 279 -5.32 10.90 2.76
N TRP A 280 -5.39 10.28 3.94
CA TRP A 280 -4.33 10.32 4.95
C TRP A 280 -3.98 8.92 5.51
N ASP A 281 -4.33 7.87 4.77
CA ASP A 281 -3.83 6.52 5.05
C ASP A 281 -2.43 6.35 4.41
N PRO A 282 -1.37 6.07 5.20
CA PRO A 282 -0.01 6.00 4.66
C PRO A 282 0.17 4.96 3.55
N ALA A 283 -0.49 3.81 3.66
CA ALA A 283 -0.36 2.74 2.66
C ALA A 283 -1.04 3.13 1.34
N THR A 284 -2.21 3.75 1.41
CA THR A 284 -2.94 4.25 0.24
C THR A 284 -2.22 5.41 -0.43
N LEU A 285 -1.63 6.35 0.33
CA LEU A 285 -0.82 7.43 -0.24
C LEU A 285 0.43 6.91 -0.96
N GLN A 286 1.10 5.90 -0.41
CA GLN A 286 2.21 5.24 -1.10
C GLN A 286 1.73 4.51 -2.37
N LEU A 287 0.60 3.82 -2.32
CA LEU A 287 0.01 3.18 -3.49
C LEU A 287 -0.33 4.20 -4.59
N LEU A 288 -0.91 5.35 -4.24
CA LEU A 288 -1.22 6.40 -5.19
C LEU A 288 0.06 6.94 -5.84
N LEU A 289 1.12 7.16 -5.05
CA LEU A 289 2.43 7.55 -5.59
C LEU A 289 2.95 6.52 -6.60
N ASP A 290 3.00 5.25 -6.22
CA ASP A 290 3.52 4.16 -7.05
C ASP A 290 2.67 3.95 -8.31
N ALA A 291 1.34 4.08 -8.20
CA ALA A 291 0.41 4.01 -9.32
C ALA A 291 0.59 5.20 -10.29
N MET A 292 0.77 6.41 -9.78
CA MET A 292 1.06 7.59 -10.61
C MET A 292 2.41 7.45 -11.33
N GLN A 293 3.43 6.95 -10.64
CA GLN A 293 4.74 6.66 -11.23
C GLN A 293 4.67 5.57 -12.30
N TYR A 294 3.88 4.52 -12.07
CA TYR A 294 3.58 3.53 -13.10
C TYR A 294 2.90 4.18 -14.30
N CYS A 295 1.81 4.94 -14.11
CA CYS A 295 1.10 5.59 -15.21
C CYS A 295 2.02 6.53 -16.00
N ALA A 296 2.91 7.27 -15.33
CA ALA A 296 3.90 8.13 -15.97
C ALA A 296 5.04 7.35 -16.68
N GLY A 297 5.22 6.06 -16.37
CA GLY A 297 6.29 5.20 -16.91
C GLY A 297 7.61 5.29 -16.17
N ASP A 298 7.60 5.80 -14.95
CA ASP A 298 8.78 5.87 -14.09
C ASP A 298 8.99 4.56 -13.34
N LEU A 299 7.90 3.96 -12.82
CA LEU A 299 7.95 2.67 -12.14
C LEU A 299 7.76 1.52 -13.15
N ASP A 300 8.79 0.69 -13.28
CA ASP A 300 8.73 -0.53 -14.11
C ASP A 300 7.92 -1.63 -13.42
N CYS A 301 6.96 -2.18 -14.15
CA CYS A 301 5.99 -3.16 -13.66
C CYS A 301 5.79 -4.26 -14.72
N ASP A 302 5.55 -5.49 -14.27
CA ASP A 302 5.05 -6.55 -15.13
C ASP A 302 3.57 -6.30 -15.43
N GLU A 303 3.27 -5.95 -16.68
CA GLU A 303 1.93 -5.53 -17.11
C GLU A 303 1.09 -6.65 -17.71
N ARG A 304 1.60 -7.90 -17.67
CA ARG A 304 0.85 -9.07 -18.17
C ARG A 304 -0.51 -9.16 -17.47
N PRO A 305 -1.62 -9.29 -18.21
CA PRO A 305 -2.93 -9.55 -17.62
C PRO A 305 -2.92 -10.77 -16.71
N SER A 306 -3.82 -10.80 -15.73
CA SER A 306 -3.86 -11.83 -14.70
C SER A 306 -4.03 -13.25 -15.26
N ASN A 307 -4.67 -13.43 -16.41
CA ASN A 307 -4.80 -14.75 -17.05
C ASN A 307 -3.51 -15.30 -17.67
N GLN A 308 -2.46 -14.47 -17.81
CA GLN A 308 -1.15 -14.88 -18.34
C GLN A 308 -0.15 -15.26 -17.23
N LEU A 309 -0.61 -15.31 -15.98
CA LEU A 309 0.20 -15.65 -14.82
C LEU A 309 -0.23 -17.00 -14.30
N ASP A 310 0.75 -17.86 -14.08
CA ASP A 310 0.55 -19.18 -13.51
C ASP A 310 0.70 -19.16 -11.99
N ASP A 311 0.36 -20.28 -11.36
CA ASP A 311 0.50 -20.45 -9.91
C ASP A 311 1.94 -20.23 -9.44
N ASN A 312 2.93 -20.63 -10.23
CA ASN A 312 4.35 -20.43 -9.89
C ASN A 312 4.70 -18.95 -9.78
N TYR A 313 4.19 -18.10 -10.69
CA TYR A 313 4.33 -16.66 -10.57
C TYR A 313 3.73 -16.14 -9.25
N TYR A 314 2.49 -16.53 -8.92
CA TYR A 314 1.84 -16.04 -7.70
C TYR A 314 2.54 -16.53 -6.43
N GLN A 315 3.06 -17.76 -6.41
CA GLN A 315 3.87 -18.25 -5.29
C GLN A 315 5.15 -17.42 -5.11
N GLN A 316 5.82 -17.04 -6.20
CA GLN A 316 6.98 -16.14 -6.15
C GLN A 316 6.60 -14.75 -5.67
N SER A 317 5.46 -14.22 -6.13
CA SER A 317 4.92 -12.93 -5.70
C SER A 317 4.66 -12.91 -4.19
N ILE A 318 3.98 -13.93 -3.65
CA ILE A 318 3.71 -14.10 -2.22
C ILE A 318 5.02 -14.18 -1.41
N ALA A 319 5.96 -15.02 -1.84
CA ALA A 319 7.24 -15.17 -1.16
C ALA A 319 8.05 -13.85 -1.15
N LEU A 320 8.07 -13.13 -2.27
CA LEU A 320 8.74 -11.85 -2.40
C LEU A 320 8.11 -10.78 -1.51
N ALA A 321 6.79 -10.67 -1.53
CA ALA A 321 6.04 -9.71 -0.72
C ALA A 321 6.30 -9.91 0.76
N ARG A 322 6.27 -11.18 1.18
CA ARG A 322 6.53 -11.56 2.55
C ARG A 322 7.95 -11.25 2.98
N SER A 323 8.95 -11.62 2.18
CA SER A 323 10.35 -11.31 2.50
C SER A 323 10.55 -9.80 2.68
N ARG A 324 10.06 -9.00 1.72
CA ARG A 324 10.16 -7.53 1.77
C ARG A 324 9.40 -6.95 2.96
N GLY A 325 8.18 -7.42 3.19
CA GLY A 325 7.36 -6.97 4.31
C GLY A 325 8.01 -7.25 5.65
N LEU A 326 8.64 -8.42 5.82
CA LEU A 326 9.43 -8.72 7.01
C LEU A 326 10.67 -7.84 7.11
N ASP A 327 11.39 -7.58 6.01
CA ASP A 327 12.53 -6.66 6.01
C ASP A 327 12.10 -5.25 6.49
N ASP A 328 10.98 -4.73 5.97
CA ASP A 328 10.47 -3.41 6.35
C ASP A 328 9.99 -3.37 7.82
N ILE A 329 9.27 -4.39 8.28
CA ILE A 329 8.82 -4.48 9.69
C ILE A 329 10.01 -4.54 10.64
N PHE A 330 11.04 -5.33 10.32
CA PHE A 330 12.23 -5.44 11.17
C PHE A 330 13.13 -4.20 11.08
N ALA A 331 13.14 -3.50 9.95
CA ALA A 331 13.79 -2.19 9.83
C ALA A 331 13.13 -1.17 10.76
N ASP A 332 11.79 -1.07 10.76
CA ASP A 332 11.06 -0.21 11.70
C ASP A 332 11.31 -0.62 13.15
N LEU A 333 11.26 -1.92 13.44
CA LEU A 333 11.51 -2.45 14.78
C LEU A 333 12.92 -2.12 15.30
N SER A 334 13.93 -2.15 14.43
CA SER A 334 15.32 -1.80 14.82
C SER A 334 15.48 -0.33 15.25
N GLN A 335 14.57 0.53 14.81
CA GLN A 335 14.53 1.95 15.17
C GLN A 335 13.72 2.21 16.46
N TYR A 336 13.03 1.20 17.00
CA TYR A 336 12.21 1.35 18.21
C TYR A 336 13.05 1.84 19.40
N ARG A 337 12.49 2.76 20.18
CA ARG A 337 13.05 3.27 21.44
C ARG A 337 11.93 3.34 22.48
N ALA A 338 12.29 3.23 23.76
CA ALA A 338 11.31 3.36 24.84
C ALA A 338 10.54 4.69 24.74
N GLY A 339 9.21 4.63 24.85
CA GLY A 339 8.32 5.80 24.69
C GLY A 339 7.92 6.12 23.25
N ALA A 340 8.53 5.48 22.23
CA ALA A 340 8.05 5.56 20.86
C ALA A 340 6.77 4.72 20.65
N PRO A 341 5.98 5.01 19.60
CA PRO A 341 4.86 4.15 19.21
C PRO A 341 5.28 2.68 19.05
N ASP A 342 4.50 1.78 19.61
CA ASP A 342 4.76 0.33 19.70
C ASP A 342 4.22 -0.47 18.49
N GLN A 343 3.90 0.20 17.38
CA GLN A 343 3.29 -0.43 16.22
C GLN A 343 4.14 -1.57 15.65
N ALA A 344 5.45 -1.38 15.50
CA ALA A 344 6.36 -2.41 15.00
C ALA A 344 6.43 -3.62 15.95
N LEU A 345 6.39 -3.40 17.27
CA LEU A 345 6.35 -4.47 18.27
C LEU A 345 5.08 -5.31 18.13
N ARG A 346 3.91 -4.65 18.02
CA ARG A 346 2.62 -5.32 17.84
C ARG A 346 2.57 -6.10 16.52
N GLN A 347 3.14 -5.56 15.44
CA GLN A 347 3.22 -6.25 14.15
C GLN A 347 4.04 -7.53 14.24
N VAL A 348 5.22 -7.50 14.87
CA VAL A 348 6.04 -8.69 15.06
C VAL A 348 5.36 -9.69 16.00
N GLU A 349 4.70 -9.24 17.06
CA GLU A 349 3.95 -10.13 17.96
C GLU A 349 2.78 -10.85 17.25
N ALA A 350 2.05 -10.15 16.38
CA ALA A 350 1.02 -10.77 15.54
C ALA A 350 1.62 -11.83 14.60
N LEU A 351 2.75 -11.53 13.94
CA LEU A 351 3.45 -12.49 13.08
C LEU A 351 3.93 -13.72 13.85
N VAL A 352 4.43 -13.53 15.07
CA VAL A 352 4.83 -14.64 15.95
C VAL A 352 3.61 -15.50 16.32
N ASN A 353 2.46 -14.88 16.63
CA ASN A 353 1.21 -15.60 16.92
C ASN A 353 0.78 -16.46 15.73
N GLU A 354 0.80 -15.88 14.54
CA GLU A 354 0.45 -16.54 13.28
C GLU A 354 1.41 -17.70 12.95
N ALA A 355 2.67 -17.59 13.35
CA ALA A 355 3.69 -18.62 13.08
C ALA A 355 3.75 -19.75 14.12
N MET A 356 3.03 -19.67 15.25
CA MET A 356 3.05 -20.72 16.28
C MET A 356 2.48 -22.08 15.86
N PRO A 357 1.42 -22.17 15.03
CA PRO A 357 0.87 -23.46 14.64
C PRO A 357 1.92 -24.35 13.94
N PRO A 358 1.90 -25.69 14.15
CA PRO A 358 2.89 -26.59 13.55
C PRO A 358 2.96 -26.57 12.02
N ALA A 359 1.88 -26.14 11.34
CA ALA A 359 1.86 -25.97 9.88
C ALA A 359 2.77 -24.82 9.41
N GLU A 360 3.03 -23.84 10.27
CA GLU A 360 3.75 -22.60 9.94
C GLU A 360 5.23 -22.63 10.37
N ARG A 361 5.81 -23.82 10.56
CA ARG A 361 7.21 -23.99 11.03
C ARG A 361 8.25 -23.24 10.21
N ASN A 362 8.06 -23.14 8.89
CA ASN A 362 8.98 -22.37 8.04
C ASN A 362 8.91 -20.88 8.37
N ASN A 363 7.74 -20.38 8.76
CA ASN A 363 7.53 -18.98 9.14
C ASN A 363 8.12 -18.70 10.51
N ALA A 364 7.90 -19.62 11.46
CA ALA A 364 8.52 -19.55 12.76
C ALA A 364 10.05 -19.48 12.63
N ARG A 365 10.65 -20.32 11.77
CA ARG A 365 12.10 -20.34 11.54
C ARG A 365 12.64 -19.04 10.96
N ASP A 366 12.01 -18.49 9.92
CA ASP A 366 12.43 -17.22 9.32
C ASP A 366 12.33 -16.05 10.32
N LEU A 367 11.20 -15.95 11.03
CA LEU A 367 11.00 -14.95 12.09
C LEU A 367 12.00 -15.11 13.24
N ALA A 368 12.26 -16.34 13.68
CA ALA A 368 13.21 -16.62 14.75
C ALA A 368 14.64 -16.19 14.36
N GLY A 369 15.07 -16.48 13.14
CA GLY A 369 16.37 -16.01 12.64
C GLY A 369 16.51 -14.49 12.67
N ARG A 370 15.46 -13.76 12.27
CA ARG A 370 15.42 -12.29 12.31
C ARG A 370 15.41 -11.73 13.72
N LEU A 371 14.66 -12.34 14.64
CA LEU A 371 14.65 -11.98 16.05
C LEU A 371 16.01 -12.23 16.71
N ALA A 372 16.69 -13.34 16.39
CA ALA A 372 18.01 -13.64 16.89
C ALA A 372 19.06 -12.60 16.45
N ALA A 373 18.94 -12.04 15.24
CA ALA A 373 19.80 -10.96 14.77
C ALA A 373 19.66 -9.65 15.59
N LEU A 374 18.56 -9.48 16.33
CA LEU A 374 18.37 -8.35 17.24
C LEU A 374 19.11 -8.52 18.59
N LEU A 375 19.71 -9.69 18.86
CA LEU A 375 20.44 -9.95 20.12
C LEU A 375 21.89 -9.41 20.10
N GLN A 376 22.23 -8.58 19.13
CA GLN A 376 23.55 -7.97 19.01
C GLN A 376 23.73 -6.77 19.98
N PRO A 377 24.97 -6.43 20.39
CA PRO A 377 25.23 -5.30 21.29
C PRO A 377 24.74 -3.93 20.78
N ALA A 378 24.59 -3.76 19.47
CA ALA A 378 24.08 -2.52 18.87
C ALA A 378 22.57 -2.31 19.10
N SER A 379 21.82 -3.34 19.49
CA SER A 379 20.39 -3.26 19.77
C SER A 379 20.14 -2.82 21.22
N SER A 380 19.09 -2.02 21.44
CA SER A 380 18.72 -1.59 22.79
C SER A 380 18.33 -2.78 23.67
N ILE A 381 18.40 -2.61 24.99
CA ILE A 381 18.05 -3.64 25.97
C ILE A 381 16.58 -4.04 25.82
N GLU A 382 15.69 -3.06 25.65
CA GLU A 382 14.25 -3.30 25.47
C GLU A 382 14.00 -4.16 24.23
N LEU A 383 14.71 -3.87 23.14
CA LEU A 383 14.59 -4.61 21.89
C LEU A 383 15.12 -6.04 22.03
N ARG A 384 16.26 -6.23 22.71
CA ARG A 384 16.82 -7.56 23.01
C ARG A 384 15.87 -8.37 23.90
N CYS A 385 15.36 -7.78 24.98
CA CYS A 385 14.38 -8.41 25.86
C CYS A 385 13.09 -8.78 25.13
N PHE A 386 12.59 -7.90 24.25
CA PHE A 386 11.45 -8.20 23.39
C PHE A 386 11.75 -9.38 22.46
N ALA A 387 12.90 -9.37 21.78
CA ALA A 387 13.29 -10.45 20.89
C ALA A 387 13.41 -11.79 21.62
N LEU A 388 14.02 -11.82 22.81
CA LEU A 388 14.10 -13.00 23.68
C LEU A 388 12.71 -13.50 24.09
N ARG A 389 11.77 -12.59 24.41
CA ARG A 389 10.38 -12.96 24.71
C ARG A 389 9.74 -13.67 23.53
N GLN A 390 9.90 -13.16 22.31
CA GLN A 390 9.32 -13.80 21.13
C GLN A 390 10.03 -15.10 20.76
N LEU A 391 11.36 -15.17 20.87
CA LEU A 391 12.16 -16.39 20.68
C LEU A 391 11.80 -17.51 21.66
N SER A 392 11.32 -17.19 22.86
CA SER A 392 10.82 -18.20 23.81
C SER A 392 9.59 -18.97 23.28
N ARG A 393 8.91 -18.43 22.26
CA ARG A 393 7.66 -18.95 21.69
C ARG A 393 7.88 -19.70 20.38
N ILE A 394 8.83 -19.24 19.57
CA ILE A 394 9.06 -19.75 18.21
C ILE A 394 10.52 -20.13 17.90
N GLY A 395 11.46 -19.87 18.81
CA GLY A 395 12.88 -20.17 18.62
C GLY A 395 13.16 -21.67 18.64
N GLY A 396 14.17 -22.08 17.89
CA GLY A 396 14.65 -23.45 17.83
C GLY A 396 16.16 -23.56 18.05
N ASP A 397 16.72 -24.72 17.72
CA ASP A 397 18.14 -25.02 17.95
C ASP A 397 19.10 -24.01 17.28
N SER A 398 18.72 -23.42 16.14
CA SER A 398 19.54 -22.45 15.41
C SER A 398 19.71 -21.12 16.13
N GLU A 399 18.78 -20.72 16.98
CA GLU A 399 18.82 -19.43 17.68
C GLU A 399 19.47 -19.53 19.07
N ILE A 400 19.63 -20.75 19.60
CA ILE A 400 20.21 -21.00 20.93
C ILE A 400 21.58 -20.34 21.12
N PRO A 401 22.52 -20.36 20.17
CA PRO A 401 23.81 -19.67 20.34
C PRO A 401 23.65 -18.15 20.58
N ALA A 402 22.74 -17.50 19.85
CA ALA A 402 22.49 -16.06 20.01
C ALA A 402 21.81 -15.75 21.36
N ILE A 403 20.87 -16.59 21.78
CA ILE A 403 20.19 -16.48 23.08
C ILE A 403 21.17 -16.69 24.23
N ALA A 404 21.97 -17.76 24.17
CA ALA A 404 22.96 -18.09 25.20
C ALA A 404 24.06 -17.03 25.30
N GLY A 405 24.38 -16.34 24.20
CA GLY A 405 25.28 -15.19 24.19
C GLY A 405 24.82 -14.00 25.06
N GLN A 406 23.54 -13.95 25.45
CA GLN A 406 23.01 -12.93 26.36
C GLN A 406 23.20 -13.28 27.84
N LEU A 407 23.67 -14.50 28.17
CA LEU A 407 23.98 -14.89 29.54
C LEU A 407 25.31 -14.24 29.96
N SER A 408 25.23 -13.01 30.48
CA SER A 408 26.39 -12.23 30.91
C SER A 408 26.78 -12.53 32.35
N ALA A 409 28.09 -12.44 32.63
CA ALA A 409 28.65 -12.44 33.98
C ALA A 409 28.62 -11.04 34.64
N ALA A 410 28.29 -10.00 33.86
CA ALA A 410 28.28 -8.62 34.32
C ALA A 410 27.16 -8.40 35.34
N ASP A 411 27.51 -7.76 36.45
CA ASP A 411 26.62 -7.47 37.58
C ASP A 411 26.10 -6.03 37.48
N ASP A 412 25.49 -5.71 36.35
CA ASP A 412 24.77 -4.46 36.16
C ASP A 412 23.30 -4.73 35.76
N ASP A 413 22.43 -3.77 36.09
CA ASP A 413 20.98 -3.90 35.89
C ASP A 413 20.59 -4.12 34.42
N GLU A 414 21.40 -3.60 33.50
CA GLU A 414 21.21 -3.72 32.05
C GLU A 414 21.40 -5.15 31.56
N HIS A 415 22.51 -5.78 31.94
CA HIS A 415 22.82 -7.17 31.60
C HIS A 415 21.94 -8.16 32.35
N ALA A 416 21.53 -7.83 33.59
CA ALA A 416 20.62 -8.65 34.38
C ALA A 416 19.26 -8.86 33.68
N SER A 417 18.72 -7.82 33.05
CA SER A 417 17.44 -7.88 32.33
C SER A 417 17.47 -8.81 31.12
N CYS A 418 18.48 -8.67 30.26
CA CYS A 418 18.65 -9.54 29.10
C CYS A 418 18.97 -10.99 29.52
N CYS A 419 19.79 -11.18 30.56
CA CYS A 419 20.11 -12.50 31.08
C CYS A 419 18.86 -13.23 31.59
N SER A 420 18.01 -12.56 32.37
CA SER A 420 16.74 -13.12 32.85
C SER A 420 15.83 -13.55 31.70
N MET A 421 15.71 -12.71 30.66
CA MET A 421 14.91 -13.03 29.47
C MET A 421 15.52 -14.16 28.61
N ALA A 422 16.84 -14.27 28.57
CA ALA A 422 17.52 -15.36 27.86
C ALA A 422 17.32 -16.69 28.56
N LEU A 423 17.40 -16.71 29.89
CA LEU A 423 17.04 -17.86 30.72
C LEU A 423 15.58 -18.25 30.52
N TYR A 424 14.66 -17.27 30.50
CA TYR A 424 13.24 -17.49 30.21
C TYR A 424 13.01 -18.16 28.84
N ALA A 425 13.76 -17.75 27.81
CA ALA A 425 13.69 -18.34 26.47
C ALA A 425 14.28 -19.75 26.43
N LEU A 426 15.51 -19.95 26.93
CA LEU A 426 16.17 -21.26 26.97
C LEU A 426 15.39 -22.28 27.82
N GLN A 427 14.65 -21.85 28.84
CA GLN A 427 13.76 -22.71 29.60
C GLN A 427 12.66 -23.34 28.73
N ARG A 428 12.17 -22.62 27.72
CA ARG A 428 11.01 -23.00 26.89
C ARG A 428 11.38 -23.68 25.57
N ILE A 429 12.55 -23.38 25.02
CA ILE A 429 13.00 -24.01 23.77
C ILE A 429 13.23 -25.51 24.03
N PRO A 430 12.55 -26.42 23.31
CA PRO A 430 12.70 -27.86 23.52
C PRO A 430 14.06 -28.35 23.03
N GLY A 431 14.47 -29.54 23.49
CA GLY A 431 15.66 -30.22 22.98
C GLY A 431 16.93 -30.02 23.82
N ALA A 432 17.93 -30.86 23.53
CA ALA A 432 19.16 -30.96 24.33
C ALA A 432 20.14 -29.79 24.07
N ALA A 433 20.00 -29.06 22.98
CA ALA A 433 20.88 -27.93 22.65
C ALA A 433 20.79 -26.82 23.71
N ALA A 434 19.60 -26.55 24.25
CA ALA A 434 19.42 -25.56 25.32
C ALA A 434 20.05 -26.05 26.63
N ASP A 435 19.95 -27.35 26.93
CA ASP A 435 20.59 -27.97 28.10
C ASP A 435 22.12 -27.84 28.03
N GLN A 436 22.69 -28.09 26.85
CA GLN A 436 24.13 -27.98 26.59
C GLN A 436 24.60 -26.52 26.72
N ALA A 437 23.85 -25.57 26.14
CA ALA A 437 24.18 -24.15 26.22
C ALA A 437 24.15 -23.62 27.66
N LEU A 438 23.10 -23.96 28.43
CA LEU A 438 22.99 -23.60 29.85
C LEU A 438 24.11 -24.24 30.68
N SER A 439 24.42 -25.51 30.43
CA SER A 439 25.52 -26.22 31.14
C SER A 439 26.89 -25.59 30.85
N ALA A 440 27.10 -25.12 29.61
CA ALA A 440 28.33 -24.42 29.21
C ALA A 440 28.42 -23.00 29.77
N ALA A 441 27.29 -22.33 29.98
CA ALA A 441 27.22 -20.99 30.55
C ALA A 441 27.42 -20.99 32.08
N LEU A 442 26.96 -22.04 32.78
CA LEU A 442 26.96 -22.11 34.24
C LEU A 442 28.30 -21.73 34.92
N PRO A 443 29.47 -22.22 34.49
CA PRO A 443 30.75 -21.85 35.13
C PRO A 443 31.16 -20.39 34.92
N LYS A 444 30.55 -19.70 33.96
CA LYS A 444 30.87 -18.32 33.57
C LYS A 444 29.78 -17.33 33.98
N ALA A 445 28.71 -17.78 34.61
CA ALA A 445 27.51 -16.98 34.86
C ALA A 445 27.65 -15.97 36.02
N GLY A 446 28.73 -16.03 36.81
CA GLY A 446 28.97 -15.06 37.90
C GLY A 446 27.79 -14.97 38.86
N ALA A 447 27.29 -13.76 39.10
CA ALA A 447 26.11 -13.48 39.94
C ALA A 447 24.84 -14.23 39.49
N GLN A 448 24.76 -14.62 38.21
CA GLN A 448 23.58 -15.29 37.64
C GLN A 448 23.64 -16.83 37.73
N SER A 449 24.68 -17.39 38.35
CA SER A 449 24.88 -18.85 38.44
C SER A 449 23.69 -19.60 39.07
N SER A 450 23.07 -19.01 40.11
CA SER A 450 21.88 -19.57 40.75
C SER A 450 20.67 -19.64 39.82
N ALA A 451 20.48 -18.63 38.98
CA ALA A 451 19.38 -18.57 38.02
C ALA A 451 19.60 -19.60 36.88
N VAL A 452 20.82 -19.71 36.36
CA VAL A 452 21.18 -20.75 35.36
C VAL A 452 20.96 -22.16 35.94
N ALA A 453 21.40 -22.40 37.18
CA ALA A 453 21.18 -23.68 37.86
C ALA A 453 19.69 -24.00 38.06
N ALA A 454 18.88 -22.99 38.41
CA ALA A 454 17.44 -23.15 38.54
C ALA A 454 16.76 -23.57 37.22
N VAL A 455 17.16 -22.96 36.09
CA VAL A 455 16.64 -23.35 34.77
C VAL A 455 17.09 -24.76 34.38
N LEU A 456 18.35 -25.14 34.60
CA LEU A 456 18.84 -26.51 34.39
C LEU A 456 18.06 -27.53 35.25
N GLY A 457 17.72 -27.16 36.48
CA GLY A 457 16.86 -27.94 37.37
C GLY A 457 15.44 -28.09 36.82
N TYR A 458 14.82 -26.99 36.38
CA TYR A 458 13.49 -26.99 35.76
C TYR A 458 13.45 -27.90 34.52
N ARG A 459 14.49 -27.84 33.69
CA ARG A 459 14.66 -28.66 32.48
C ARG A 459 15.12 -30.09 32.77
N ARG A 460 15.38 -30.44 34.04
CA ARG A 460 15.81 -31.77 34.50
C ARG A 460 17.08 -32.28 33.82
N THR A 461 18.04 -31.38 33.59
CA THR A 461 19.30 -31.68 32.91
C THR A 461 20.24 -32.49 33.80
N ARG A 462 20.20 -33.83 33.72
CA ARG A 462 21.03 -34.71 34.57
C ARG A 462 22.53 -34.46 34.42
N ALA A 463 22.99 -34.14 33.21
CA ALA A 463 24.40 -33.87 32.93
C ALA A 463 24.94 -32.64 33.67
N ALA A 464 24.06 -31.73 34.12
CA ALA A 464 24.46 -30.53 34.86
C ALA A 464 24.70 -30.77 36.36
N VAL A 465 24.25 -31.90 36.92
CA VAL A 465 24.32 -32.18 38.36
C VAL A 465 25.74 -32.01 38.93
N PRO A 466 26.82 -32.55 38.32
CA PRO A 466 28.17 -32.37 38.85
C PRO A 466 28.63 -30.91 38.88
N ALA A 467 28.19 -30.09 37.91
CA ALA A 467 28.53 -28.67 37.85
C ALA A 467 27.75 -27.86 38.90
N ILE A 468 26.45 -28.16 39.09
CA ILE A 468 25.61 -27.53 40.11
C ILE A 468 26.12 -27.89 41.52
N SER A 469 26.52 -29.13 41.77
CA SER A 469 27.07 -29.55 43.07
C SER A 469 28.33 -28.78 43.46
N LYS A 470 29.13 -28.29 42.50
CA LYS A 470 30.29 -27.45 42.80
C LYS A 470 29.90 -26.06 43.30
N LEU A 471 28.77 -25.51 42.84
CA LEU A 471 28.27 -24.21 43.30
C LEU A 471 27.79 -24.26 44.75
N LEU A 472 27.23 -25.38 45.20
CA LEU A 472 26.79 -25.57 46.59
C LEU A 472 27.95 -25.65 47.59
N ASN A 473 29.16 -25.96 47.10
CA ASN A 473 30.37 -26.10 47.90
C ASN A 473 31.35 -24.93 47.72
N ALA A 474 30.97 -23.90 46.96
CA ALA A 474 31.73 -22.66 46.86
C ALA A 474 31.49 -21.83 48.14
N PRO A 475 32.55 -21.32 48.79
CA PRO A 475 32.45 -20.61 50.07
C PRO A 475 31.69 -19.29 49.99
#